data_AF-A0A7X7KRD0-F1
#
_entry.id   AF-A0A7X7KRD0-F1
#
_cell.length_a   1.000
_cell.length_b   1.000
_cell.length_c   1.000
_cell.angle_alpha   90.00
_cell.angle_beta   90.00
_cell.angle_gamma   90.00
#
_symmetry.space_group_name_H-M   'P 1'
#
loop_
_entity.id
_entity.type
_entity.pdbx_description
1 polymer ?
#
loop_
_entity_poly.entity_id
_entity_poly.type
_entity_poly.pdbx_seq_one_letter_code
_entity_poly.pdbx_strand_id
1 'polypeptide(L)'
;MVLATVVIDATGAAGVAIAAGGEPILSADAVDLAVQGAGVAERPPCGIYVNTDYLLIDPADVVDVTCAIAGAELALPDTAYDSAPLVQTRERRRVRGDHVLDYLDQITGRTYADAVVLSSSDYDSHGYPSLDYFAMLPHSPESLKANHPAPGGAAWTPYRCLLPRGREHLLERLSLVSAWDDRILQGAMAEYAHLPTPVDGLILALGALREPRCLPHLSRLAARLDAESPLSHIRSLARALEALGDPSGATIVTALLGLPGFRGHALHSIVPLHDKPMERRRRLGPLREIVLARALYRLGDPDGFGREILSEYQRDRRGLLAQHATAVLRQGLRLGVTDDTLRT
;
A
#
# COMPACT_ATOMS: atom_id res chain seq x y z
N MET A 1 -19.32 4.56 -24.48
CA MET A 1 -18.30 5.15 -23.60
C MET A 1 -19.03 5.88 -22.48
N VAL A 2 -18.86 5.46 -21.23
CA VAL A 2 -19.52 6.12 -20.09
C VAL A 2 -18.67 7.33 -19.71
N LEU A 3 -19.22 8.53 -19.82
CA LEU A 3 -18.56 9.76 -19.34
C LEU A 3 -18.82 9.87 -17.84
N ALA A 4 -17.79 9.61 -17.03
CA ALA A 4 -17.86 9.70 -15.58
C ALA A 4 -16.60 10.34 -15.01
N THR A 5 -16.76 11.16 -13.96
CA THR A 5 -15.62 11.75 -13.23
C THR A 5 -14.89 10.72 -12.37
N VAL A 6 -15.64 9.74 -11.84
CA VAL A 6 -15.12 8.61 -11.06
C VAL A 6 -15.88 7.36 -11.46
N VAL A 7 -15.15 6.27 -11.71
CA VAL A 7 -15.72 4.94 -11.93
C VAL A 7 -15.24 4.03 -10.80
N ILE A 8 -16.17 3.38 -10.12
CA ILE A 8 -15.87 2.33 -9.14
C ILE A 8 -16.19 1.00 -9.82
N ASP A 9 -15.15 0.23 -10.12
CA ASP A 9 -15.29 -1.11 -10.68
C ASP A 9 -15.35 -2.14 -9.55
N ALA A 10 -16.57 -2.63 -9.27
CA ALA A 10 -16.83 -3.69 -8.30
C ALA A 10 -17.09 -5.05 -8.96
N THR A 11 -16.72 -5.21 -10.24
CA THR A 11 -17.00 -6.44 -11.00
C THR A 11 -16.09 -7.60 -10.60
N GLY A 12 -15.02 -7.35 -9.83
CA GLY A 12 -13.99 -8.34 -9.52
C GLY A 12 -13.10 -8.70 -10.72
N ALA A 13 -13.23 -8.00 -11.84
CA ALA A 13 -12.33 -8.07 -12.99
C ALA A 13 -11.75 -6.69 -13.25
N ALA A 14 -10.50 -6.60 -13.67
CA ALA A 14 -9.82 -5.32 -13.88
C ALA A 14 -10.14 -4.68 -15.24
N GLY A 15 -11.33 -4.95 -15.81
CA GLY A 15 -11.69 -4.55 -17.18
C GLY A 15 -11.68 -3.05 -17.39
N VAL A 16 -12.24 -2.27 -16.45
CA VAL A 16 -12.21 -0.80 -16.51
C VAL A 16 -10.79 -0.28 -16.38
N ALA A 17 -9.99 -0.85 -15.48
CA ALA A 17 -8.60 -0.42 -15.27
C ALA A 17 -7.71 -0.70 -16.49
N ILE A 18 -7.90 -1.84 -17.16
CA ILE A 18 -7.21 -2.16 -18.42
C ILE A 18 -7.62 -1.18 -19.52
N ALA A 19 -8.93 -0.90 -19.67
CA ALA A 19 -9.42 0.07 -20.64
C ALA A 19 -8.91 1.50 -20.38
N ALA A 20 -8.59 1.83 -19.12
CA ALA A 20 -7.98 3.10 -18.73
C ALA A 20 -6.46 3.16 -18.95
N GLY A 21 -5.83 2.11 -19.49
CA GLY A 21 -4.40 2.06 -19.80
C GLY A 21 -3.57 1.20 -18.86
N GLY A 22 -4.19 0.52 -17.88
CA GLY A 22 -3.48 -0.43 -17.00
C GLY A 22 -2.93 -1.61 -17.79
N GLU A 23 -1.67 -1.99 -17.53
CA GLU A 23 -1.05 -3.16 -18.15
C GLU A 23 -1.81 -4.43 -17.71
N PRO A 24 -2.40 -5.22 -18.64
CA PRO A 24 -3.12 -6.43 -18.27
C PRO A 24 -2.16 -7.56 -17.86
N ILE A 25 -2.52 -8.32 -16.83
CA ILE A 25 -2.00 -9.69 -16.63
C ILE A 25 -3.04 -10.63 -17.23
N LEU A 26 -2.65 -11.29 -18.31
CA LEU A 26 -3.47 -12.29 -18.98
C LEU A 26 -3.27 -13.64 -18.29
N SER A 27 -4.38 -14.37 -18.07
CA SER A 27 -4.35 -15.74 -17.54
C SER A 27 -4.00 -16.76 -18.63
N ALA A 28 -3.86 -16.34 -19.89
CA ALA A 28 -3.30 -17.12 -20.98
C ALA A 28 -2.43 -16.19 -21.82
N ASP A 29 -1.18 -16.57 -22.07
CA ASP A 29 -0.29 -15.85 -22.98
C ASP A 29 0.31 -16.80 -24.03
N ALA A 30 1.24 -16.29 -24.85
CA ALA A 30 1.85 -17.08 -25.92
C ALA A 30 2.79 -18.18 -25.40
N VAL A 31 3.09 -18.19 -24.10
CA VAL A 31 4.06 -19.07 -23.45
C VAL A 31 3.36 -20.13 -22.61
N ASP A 32 2.27 -19.77 -21.92
CA ASP A 32 1.54 -20.70 -21.05
C ASP A 32 0.01 -20.48 -21.04
N LEU A 33 -0.72 -21.58 -20.86
CA LEU A 33 -2.17 -21.64 -20.65
C LEU A 33 -2.44 -21.81 -19.15
N ALA A 34 -1.85 -20.95 -18.32
CA ALA A 34 -2.08 -20.91 -16.87
C ALA A 34 -3.41 -20.23 -16.52
N VAL A 35 -4.48 -20.83 -17.04
CA VAL A 35 -5.82 -20.26 -17.11
C VAL A 35 -6.55 -20.27 -15.80
N GLN A 36 -7.66 -19.56 -15.78
CA GLN A 36 -8.56 -19.41 -14.66
C GLN A 36 -9.54 -20.59 -14.56
N GLY A 37 -9.88 -21.00 -13.34
CA GLY A 37 -10.99 -21.90 -13.01
C GLY A 37 -12.33 -21.18 -13.03
N ALA A 38 -13.33 -21.83 -13.62
CA ALA A 38 -14.68 -21.32 -13.73
C ALA A 38 -15.73 -22.41 -13.58
N GLY A 39 -16.99 -22.03 -13.46
CA GLY A 39 -18.12 -22.94 -13.42
C GLY A 39 -19.45 -22.22 -13.45
N VAL A 40 -20.50 -22.97 -13.72
CA VAL A 40 -21.89 -22.52 -13.57
C VAL A 40 -22.52 -23.41 -12.51
N ALA A 41 -22.94 -22.80 -11.41
CA ALA A 41 -23.49 -23.52 -10.26
C ALA A 41 -24.97 -23.84 -10.46
N GLU A 42 -25.43 -24.90 -9.79
CA GLU A 42 -26.85 -25.08 -9.53
C GLU A 42 -27.35 -23.98 -8.59
N ARG A 43 -28.60 -23.56 -8.79
CA ARG A 43 -29.28 -22.56 -7.98
C ARG A 43 -30.44 -23.23 -7.23
N PRO A 44 -30.25 -23.60 -5.95
CA PRO A 44 -31.34 -24.17 -5.17
C PRO A 44 -32.40 -23.11 -4.81
N PRO A 45 -33.66 -23.52 -4.51
CA PRO A 45 -34.72 -22.59 -4.08
C PRO A 45 -34.39 -21.86 -2.77
N CYS A 46 -33.57 -22.48 -1.92
CA CYS A 46 -33.12 -21.95 -0.63
C CYS A 46 -31.62 -22.22 -0.43
N GLY A 47 -30.93 -21.28 0.18
CA GLY A 47 -29.47 -21.29 0.33
C GLY A 47 -28.82 -20.12 -0.40
N ILE A 48 -27.55 -19.86 -0.10
CA ILE A 48 -26.84 -18.65 -0.57
C ILE A 48 -25.54 -18.96 -1.33
N TYR A 49 -25.06 -20.21 -1.34
CA TYR A 49 -23.76 -20.50 -1.91
C TYR A 49 -23.61 -21.95 -2.38
N VAL A 50 -23.41 -22.12 -3.68
CA VAL A 50 -22.95 -23.38 -4.32
C VAL A 50 -21.68 -23.03 -5.07
N ASN A 51 -20.58 -23.67 -4.71
CA ASN A 51 -19.28 -23.40 -5.30
C ASN A 51 -18.99 -24.39 -6.43
N THR A 52 -18.55 -23.90 -7.59
CA THR A 52 -18.14 -24.74 -8.71
C THR A 52 -16.80 -24.30 -9.30
N ASP A 53 -16.05 -25.27 -9.85
CA ASP A 53 -14.77 -25.06 -10.52
C ASP A 53 -14.46 -26.24 -11.46
N TYR A 54 -15.07 -26.25 -12.65
CA TYR A 54 -14.97 -27.40 -13.57
C TYR A 54 -14.86 -26.99 -15.05
N LEU A 55 -14.83 -25.70 -15.35
CA LEU A 55 -14.73 -25.12 -16.68
C LEU A 55 -13.56 -24.13 -16.75
N LEU A 56 -13.21 -23.78 -17.99
CA LEU A 56 -12.36 -22.66 -18.33
C LEU A 56 -13.19 -21.77 -19.25
N ILE A 57 -13.37 -20.49 -18.89
CA ILE A 57 -14.28 -19.58 -19.61
C ILE A 57 -13.61 -18.22 -19.72
N ASP A 58 -13.58 -17.64 -20.91
CA ASP A 58 -13.26 -16.23 -21.09
C ASP A 58 -14.53 -15.39 -20.82
N PRO A 59 -14.60 -14.65 -19.71
CA PRO A 59 -15.76 -13.81 -19.39
C PRO A 59 -15.94 -12.62 -20.37
N ALA A 60 -14.98 -12.35 -21.25
CA ALA A 60 -15.10 -11.35 -22.31
C ALA A 60 -15.70 -11.90 -23.61
N ASP A 61 -15.72 -13.22 -23.80
CA ASP A 61 -16.30 -13.86 -24.99
C ASP A 61 -17.75 -14.27 -24.72
N VAL A 62 -18.68 -13.57 -25.36
CA VAL A 62 -20.12 -13.83 -25.23
C VAL A 62 -20.49 -15.22 -25.72
N VAL A 63 -19.80 -15.76 -26.73
CA VAL A 63 -20.08 -17.10 -27.27
C VAL A 63 -19.67 -18.14 -26.25
N ASP A 64 -18.47 -18.01 -25.68
CA ASP A 64 -17.95 -18.93 -24.66
C ASP A 64 -18.85 -18.94 -23.41
N VAL A 65 -19.20 -17.75 -22.91
CA VAL A 65 -20.15 -17.61 -21.78
C VAL A 65 -21.51 -18.24 -22.09
N THR A 66 -22.03 -18.04 -23.30
CA THR A 66 -23.33 -18.63 -23.71
C THR A 66 -23.24 -20.15 -23.77
N CYS A 67 -22.17 -20.69 -24.36
CA CYS A 67 -21.91 -22.12 -24.42
C CYS A 67 -21.80 -22.75 -23.03
N ALA A 68 -21.11 -22.07 -22.10
CA ALA A 68 -20.97 -22.54 -20.72
C ALA A 68 -22.31 -22.61 -19.98
N ILE A 69 -23.14 -21.56 -20.09
CA ILE A 69 -24.45 -21.52 -19.44
C ILE A 69 -25.38 -22.58 -20.05
N ALA A 70 -25.50 -22.61 -21.38
CA ALA A 70 -26.34 -23.60 -22.06
C ALA A 70 -25.88 -25.04 -21.79
N GLY A 71 -24.57 -25.29 -21.77
CA GLY A 71 -24.00 -26.59 -21.44
C GLY A 71 -24.30 -27.01 -20.00
N ALA A 72 -24.20 -26.09 -19.04
CA ALA A 72 -24.56 -26.35 -17.66
C ALA A 72 -26.05 -26.62 -17.50
N GLU A 73 -26.92 -25.88 -18.18
CA GLU A 73 -28.37 -26.12 -18.19
C GLU A 73 -28.74 -27.48 -18.77
N LEU A 74 -28.08 -27.91 -19.86
CA LEU A 74 -28.25 -29.25 -20.43
C LEU A 74 -27.79 -30.37 -19.49
N ALA A 75 -26.85 -30.08 -18.59
CA ALA A 75 -26.32 -31.03 -17.61
C ALA A 75 -27.07 -31.02 -16.27
N LEU A 76 -28.02 -30.09 -16.06
CA LEU A 76 -28.79 -30.02 -14.82
C LEU A 76 -29.61 -31.31 -14.63
N PRO A 77 -29.57 -31.92 -13.43
CA PRO A 77 -30.43 -33.05 -13.14
C PRO A 77 -31.90 -32.59 -13.07
N ASP A 78 -32.85 -33.49 -13.37
CA ASP A 78 -34.29 -33.20 -13.31
C ASP A 78 -34.78 -32.72 -11.92
N THR A 79 -34.00 -32.96 -10.87
CA THR A 79 -34.27 -32.52 -9.50
C THR A 79 -33.75 -31.12 -9.19
N ALA A 80 -32.89 -30.54 -10.04
CA ALA A 80 -32.38 -29.20 -9.86
C ALA A 80 -33.49 -28.17 -10.12
N TYR A 81 -33.48 -27.08 -9.35
CA TYR A 81 -34.45 -26.00 -9.53
C TYR A 81 -34.10 -25.12 -10.73
N ASP A 82 -32.84 -24.66 -10.79
CA ASP A 82 -32.35 -23.76 -11.83
C ASP A 82 -30.80 -23.76 -11.86
N SER A 83 -30.19 -23.11 -12.85
CA SER A 83 -28.77 -22.77 -12.87
C SER A 83 -28.53 -21.35 -12.32
N ALA A 84 -27.27 -21.05 -11.98
CA ALA A 84 -26.86 -19.70 -11.60
C ALA A 84 -26.76 -18.81 -12.85
N PRO A 85 -27.31 -17.58 -12.82
CA PRO A 85 -27.32 -16.68 -13.98
C PRO A 85 -25.96 -16.05 -14.28
N LEU A 86 -24.97 -16.24 -13.39
CA LEU A 86 -23.63 -15.68 -13.53
C LEU A 86 -22.61 -16.82 -13.48
N VAL A 87 -21.71 -16.81 -14.47
CA VAL A 87 -20.55 -17.71 -14.47
C VAL A 87 -19.63 -17.36 -13.30
N GLN A 88 -19.41 -18.34 -12.43
CA GLN A 88 -18.45 -18.26 -11.34
C GLN A 88 -17.06 -18.38 -11.93
N THR A 89 -16.24 -17.38 -11.70
CA THR A 89 -15.00 -17.14 -12.46
C THR A 89 -13.96 -16.64 -11.47
N ARG A 90 -12.85 -17.36 -11.31
CA ARG A 90 -11.73 -17.05 -10.39
C ARG A 90 -10.51 -16.58 -11.17
N GLU A 91 -9.47 -16.04 -10.53
CA GLU A 91 -8.25 -15.61 -11.24
C GLU A 91 -8.54 -14.76 -12.50
N ARG A 92 -9.56 -13.89 -12.38
CA ARG A 92 -10.10 -13.05 -13.47
C ARG A 92 -9.02 -12.12 -14.02
N ARG A 93 -9.33 -11.41 -15.12
CA ARG A 93 -8.45 -10.38 -15.70
C ARG A 93 -7.91 -9.43 -14.61
N ARG A 94 -6.60 -9.37 -14.49
CA ARG A 94 -5.85 -8.58 -13.50
C ARG A 94 -5.14 -7.43 -14.20
N VAL A 95 -4.85 -6.37 -13.45
CA VAL A 95 -3.88 -5.34 -13.88
C VAL A 95 -2.57 -5.60 -13.16
N ARG A 96 -1.46 -5.48 -13.88
CA ARG A 96 -0.12 -5.61 -13.33
C ARG A 96 0.11 -4.50 -12.31
N GLY A 97 0.39 -4.88 -11.07
CA GLY A 97 0.86 -3.95 -10.05
C GLY A 97 2.32 -3.52 -10.29
N ASP A 98 2.77 -2.47 -9.62
CA ASP A 98 4.20 -2.08 -9.64
C ASP A 98 5.10 -3.18 -9.00
N HIS A 99 4.53 -3.95 -8.08
CA HIS A 99 5.03 -5.28 -7.70
C HIS A 99 3.96 -6.34 -7.98
N VAL A 100 4.39 -7.51 -8.45
CA VAL A 100 3.56 -8.71 -8.52
C VAL A 100 4.11 -9.67 -7.48
N LEU A 101 3.30 -9.95 -6.46
CA LEU A 101 3.64 -10.96 -5.45
C LEU A 101 3.47 -12.33 -6.08
N ASP A 102 4.51 -13.16 -6.03
CA ASP A 102 4.47 -14.51 -6.56
C ASP A 102 4.40 -15.57 -5.45
N TYR A 103 4.21 -16.83 -5.86
CA TYR A 103 4.15 -17.95 -4.93
C TYR A 103 5.46 -18.14 -4.16
N LEU A 104 6.62 -17.83 -4.77
CA LEU A 104 7.91 -17.95 -4.12
C LEU A 104 8.08 -16.93 -2.99
N ASP A 105 7.60 -15.69 -3.18
CA ASP A 105 7.58 -14.66 -2.14
C ASP A 105 6.80 -15.14 -0.89
N GLN A 106 5.69 -15.86 -1.08
CA GLN A 106 4.88 -16.42 0.00
C GLN A 106 5.61 -17.56 0.73
N ILE A 107 6.05 -18.59 0.00
CA ILE A 107 6.66 -19.77 0.64
C ILE A 107 8.04 -19.49 1.27
N THR A 108 8.75 -18.48 0.75
CA THR A 108 10.04 -18.05 1.33
C THR A 108 9.87 -17.10 2.52
N GLY A 109 8.63 -16.64 2.79
CA GLY A 109 8.34 -15.71 3.88
C GLY A 109 8.94 -14.32 3.66
N ARG A 110 9.02 -13.86 2.41
CA ARG A 110 9.62 -12.57 2.07
C ARG A 110 8.87 -11.43 2.74
N THR A 111 9.62 -10.45 3.25
CA THR A 111 9.07 -9.25 3.90
C THR A 111 9.37 -8.00 3.10
N TYR A 112 8.53 -6.98 3.28
CA TYR A 112 8.61 -5.72 2.56
C TYR A 112 8.52 -4.53 3.52
N ALA A 113 9.35 -3.51 3.32
CA ALA A 113 9.35 -2.29 4.14
C ALA A 113 8.04 -1.49 4.02
N ASP A 114 7.31 -1.71 2.93
CA ASP A 114 6.02 -1.12 2.58
C ASP A 114 4.85 -2.11 2.69
N ALA A 115 4.99 -3.19 3.47
CA ALA A 115 3.91 -4.13 3.74
C ALA A 115 2.71 -3.45 4.42
N VAL A 116 1.51 -3.66 3.87
CA VAL A 116 0.25 -3.10 4.39
C VAL A 116 -0.71 -4.15 4.93
N VAL A 117 -0.55 -5.40 4.49
CA VAL A 117 -1.38 -6.53 4.91
C VAL A 117 -0.49 -7.75 5.16
N LEU A 118 -0.78 -8.49 6.22
CA LEU A 118 -0.31 -9.85 6.43
C LEU A 118 -1.52 -10.78 6.28
N SER A 119 -1.47 -11.67 5.29
CA SER A 119 -2.50 -12.69 5.05
C SER A 119 -1.88 -14.08 5.13
N SER A 120 -2.67 -15.09 5.47
CA SER A 120 -2.25 -16.49 5.49
C SER A 120 -3.36 -17.35 4.91
N SER A 121 -3.00 -18.26 4.00
CA SER A 121 -3.92 -19.22 3.38
C SER A 121 -3.17 -20.49 3.00
N ASP A 122 -3.92 -21.57 2.80
CA ASP A 122 -3.48 -22.73 2.01
C ASP A 122 -3.34 -22.37 0.51
N TYR A 123 -2.75 -23.27 -0.27
CA TYR A 123 -2.63 -23.12 -1.72
C TYR A 123 -3.84 -23.77 -2.42
N ASP A 124 -4.86 -22.94 -2.67
CA ASP A 124 -6.07 -23.31 -3.41
C ASP A 124 -5.91 -22.89 -4.88
N SER A 125 -5.43 -23.80 -5.73
CA SER A 125 -5.18 -23.50 -7.14
C SER A 125 -6.44 -23.56 -7.97
N HIS A 126 -6.80 -22.43 -8.55
CA HIS A 126 -7.84 -22.32 -9.57
C HIS A 126 -7.24 -21.92 -10.91
N GLY A 127 -6.03 -22.42 -11.19
CA GLY A 127 -5.36 -22.29 -12.46
C GLY A 127 -4.22 -23.28 -12.55
N TYR A 128 -3.73 -23.50 -13.78
CA TYR A 128 -2.67 -24.49 -13.99
C TYR A 128 -1.37 -24.05 -13.28
N PRO A 129 -0.74 -24.92 -12.46
CA PRO A 129 0.48 -24.59 -11.74
C PRO A 129 1.69 -24.59 -12.69
N SER A 130 2.03 -23.40 -13.22
CA SER A 130 3.04 -23.23 -14.29
C SER A 130 4.48 -23.02 -13.81
N LEU A 131 4.71 -22.72 -12.54
CA LEU A 131 6.08 -22.51 -12.03
C LEU A 131 6.82 -23.86 -11.92
N ASP A 132 8.06 -23.92 -12.42
CA ASP A 132 8.93 -25.11 -12.30
C ASP A 132 9.10 -25.61 -10.86
N TYR A 133 8.93 -24.71 -9.87
CA TYR A 133 8.94 -25.06 -8.46
C TYR A 133 7.89 -26.14 -8.11
N PHE A 134 6.73 -26.16 -8.79
CA PHE A 134 5.70 -27.17 -8.55
C PHE A 134 6.19 -28.60 -8.86
N ALA A 135 7.15 -28.76 -9.78
CA ALA A 135 7.78 -30.05 -10.06
C ALA A 135 8.67 -30.56 -8.91
N MET A 136 9.03 -29.69 -7.96
CA MET A 136 9.79 -30.06 -6.77
C MET A 136 8.91 -30.50 -5.60
N LEU A 137 7.57 -30.36 -5.71
CA LEU A 137 6.67 -30.75 -4.64
C LEU A 137 6.69 -32.27 -4.42
N PRO A 138 6.58 -32.73 -3.16
CA PRO A 138 6.58 -34.16 -2.87
C PRO A 138 5.35 -34.84 -3.49
N HIS A 139 5.56 -35.93 -4.21
CA HIS A 139 4.51 -36.80 -4.76
C HIS A 139 4.34 -38.06 -3.90
N SER A 140 4.06 -37.89 -2.61
CA SER A 140 3.79 -39.01 -1.70
C SER A 140 2.33 -39.47 -1.83
N PRO A 141 1.98 -40.68 -1.34
CA PRO A 141 0.59 -41.13 -1.30
C PRO A 141 -0.36 -40.17 -0.56
N GLU A 142 0.17 -39.42 0.41
CA GLU A 142 -0.55 -38.40 1.17
C GLU A 142 -0.82 -37.15 0.33
N SER A 143 0.19 -36.62 -0.38
CA SER A 143 0.00 -35.42 -1.20
C SER A 143 -0.90 -35.67 -2.41
N LEU A 144 -0.87 -36.88 -2.98
CA LEU A 144 -1.77 -37.29 -4.07
C LEU A 144 -3.26 -37.31 -3.68
N LYS A 145 -3.57 -37.37 -2.39
CA LYS A 145 -4.95 -37.38 -1.86
C LYS A 145 -5.33 -36.07 -1.19
N ALA A 146 -4.39 -35.13 -1.08
CA ALA A 146 -4.63 -33.84 -0.46
C ALA A 146 -5.44 -32.95 -1.41
N ASN A 147 -6.46 -32.27 -0.88
CA ASN A 147 -7.20 -31.27 -1.65
C ASN A 147 -6.29 -30.11 -2.07
N HIS A 148 -5.41 -29.67 -1.16
CA HIS A 148 -4.42 -28.61 -1.40
C HIS A 148 -3.01 -29.18 -1.18
N PRO A 149 -2.40 -29.81 -2.22
CA PRO A 149 -1.16 -30.56 -2.08
C PRO A 149 0.10 -29.69 -2.01
N ALA A 150 0.02 -28.44 -2.48
CA ALA A 150 1.13 -27.50 -2.39
C ALA A 150 1.11 -26.75 -1.06
N PRO A 151 2.29 -26.39 -0.50
CA PRO A 151 2.36 -25.65 0.75
C PRO A 151 1.70 -24.27 0.64
N GLY A 152 0.76 -24.00 1.54
CA GLY A 152 0.31 -22.64 1.82
C GLY A 152 1.36 -21.83 2.59
N GLY A 153 0.98 -20.62 3.01
CA GLY A 153 1.86 -19.80 3.81
C GLY A 153 1.31 -18.41 4.10
N ALA A 154 2.08 -17.66 4.88
CA ALA A 154 1.81 -16.25 5.13
C ALA A 154 2.49 -15.37 4.08
N ALA A 155 1.76 -14.39 3.56
CA ALA A 155 2.26 -13.41 2.60
C ALA A 155 2.16 -12.00 3.19
N TRP A 156 3.26 -11.26 3.10
CA TRP A 156 3.28 -9.82 3.36
C TRP A 156 2.98 -9.08 2.06
N THR A 157 1.78 -8.51 1.92
CA THR A 157 1.41 -7.77 0.70
C THR A 157 1.96 -6.34 0.77
N PRO A 158 2.93 -5.95 -0.07
CA PRO A 158 3.41 -4.58 -0.14
C PRO A 158 2.38 -3.66 -0.80
N TYR A 159 2.36 -2.40 -0.38
CA TYR A 159 1.42 -1.40 -0.89
C TYR A 159 1.46 -1.26 -2.42
N ARG A 160 2.65 -1.35 -3.02
CA ARG A 160 2.85 -1.31 -4.47
C ARG A 160 2.20 -2.44 -5.28
N CYS A 161 1.75 -3.54 -4.64
CA CYS A 161 0.86 -4.50 -5.30
C CYS A 161 -0.51 -3.91 -5.63
N LEU A 162 -0.94 -2.87 -4.90
CA LEU A 162 -2.22 -2.19 -5.08
C LEU A 162 -2.11 -0.99 -6.05
N LEU A 163 -0.92 -0.72 -6.57
CA LEU A 163 -0.66 0.39 -7.49
C LEU A 163 -0.51 -0.17 -8.89
N PRO A 164 -1.36 0.21 -9.87
CA PRO A 164 -1.19 -0.24 -11.24
C PRO A 164 0.19 0.20 -11.76
N ARG A 165 0.85 -0.69 -12.49
CA ARG A 165 2.11 -0.40 -13.17
C ARG A 165 1.85 0.68 -14.20
N GLY A 166 2.54 1.81 -14.05
CA GLY A 166 2.16 3.05 -14.73
C GLY A 166 1.97 4.18 -13.73
N ARG A 167 3.10 4.72 -13.28
CA ARG A 167 3.23 5.89 -12.38
C ARG A 167 2.48 7.15 -12.84
N GLU A 168 2.13 7.24 -14.13
CA GLU A 168 1.48 8.40 -14.73
C GLU A 168 0.09 8.65 -14.16
N HIS A 169 -0.69 7.60 -13.90
CA HIS A 169 -2.03 7.77 -13.33
C HIS A 169 -1.99 8.29 -11.89
N LEU A 170 -1.04 7.82 -11.07
CA LEU A 170 -0.89 8.32 -9.69
C LEU A 170 -0.44 9.79 -9.69
N LEU A 171 0.47 10.14 -10.59
CA LEU A 171 0.93 11.51 -10.76
C LEU A 171 -0.21 12.43 -11.24
N GLU A 172 -0.97 11.99 -12.24
CA GLU A 172 -2.16 12.68 -12.74
C GLU A 172 -3.17 12.88 -11.59
N ARG A 173 -3.47 11.84 -10.83
CA ARG A 173 -4.37 11.94 -9.67
C ARG A 173 -3.85 12.95 -8.64
N LEU A 174 -2.55 12.94 -8.31
CA LEU A 174 -1.98 13.90 -7.36
C LEU A 174 -2.04 15.33 -7.91
N SER A 175 -1.88 15.51 -9.22
CA SER A 175 -1.99 16.80 -9.89
C SER A 175 -3.39 17.42 -9.72
N LEU A 176 -4.43 16.58 -9.68
CA LEU A 176 -5.82 16.98 -9.49
C LEU A 176 -6.19 17.25 -8.02
N VAL A 177 -5.39 16.81 -7.05
CA VAL A 177 -5.66 17.03 -5.62
C VAL A 177 -5.55 18.52 -5.30
N SER A 178 -6.66 19.17 -5.02
CA SER A 178 -6.71 20.59 -4.68
C SER A 178 -6.90 20.85 -3.19
N ALA A 179 -7.07 19.82 -2.34
CA ALA A 179 -7.30 19.89 -0.90
C ALA A 179 -6.79 18.63 -0.17
N TRP A 180 -6.38 18.81 1.09
CA TRP A 180 -6.18 17.69 2.00
C TRP A 180 -7.53 17.14 2.42
N ASP A 181 -7.62 15.83 2.56
CA ASP A 181 -8.81 15.16 3.07
C ASP A 181 -9.00 15.47 4.57
N ASP A 182 -10.24 15.34 5.06
CA ASP A 182 -10.47 15.37 6.50
C ASP A 182 -9.78 14.20 7.22
N ARG A 183 -9.38 14.43 8.47
CA ARG A 183 -8.73 13.42 9.31
C ARG A 183 -9.58 12.16 9.46
N ILE A 184 -8.95 11.00 9.36
CA ILE A 184 -9.59 9.71 9.69
C ILE A 184 -9.22 9.34 11.13
N LEU A 185 -10.23 9.22 11.99
CA LEU A 185 -10.03 8.88 13.40
C LEU A 185 -9.71 7.40 13.56
N GLN A 186 -8.68 7.08 14.36
CA GLN A 186 -8.41 5.72 14.84
C GLN A 186 -9.21 5.37 16.12
N GLY A 187 -10.04 6.30 16.60
CA GLY A 187 -10.88 6.17 17.79
C GLY A 187 -10.77 7.38 18.73
N ALA A 188 -11.72 7.53 19.65
CA ALA A 188 -11.83 8.72 20.51
C ALA A 188 -10.61 8.94 21.44
N MET A 189 -9.87 7.89 21.78
CA MET A 189 -8.69 7.95 22.65
C MET A 189 -7.37 8.20 21.88
N ALA A 190 -7.42 8.21 20.55
CA ALA A 190 -6.27 8.31 19.66
C ALA A 190 -6.04 9.76 19.16
N GLU A 191 -5.96 10.71 20.08
CA GLU A 191 -5.92 12.18 19.88
C GLU A 191 -5.04 12.69 18.71
N TYR A 192 -3.94 12.00 18.39
CA TYR A 192 -2.93 12.41 17.40
C TYR A 192 -2.63 11.31 16.37
N ALA A 193 -3.17 10.11 16.55
CA ALA A 193 -2.90 8.94 15.70
C ALA A 193 -4.00 8.80 14.65
N HIS A 194 -4.13 9.81 13.79
CA HIS A 194 -5.03 9.74 12.64
C HIS A 194 -4.51 8.71 11.63
N LEU A 195 -5.43 7.95 11.05
CA LEU A 195 -5.10 7.02 9.96
C LEU A 195 -4.76 7.80 8.68
N PRO A 196 -3.88 7.27 7.81
CA PRO A 196 -3.66 7.84 6.49
C PRO A 196 -4.97 7.99 5.72
N THR A 197 -5.18 9.19 5.18
CA THR A 197 -6.26 9.52 4.23
C THR A 197 -5.95 9.04 2.81
N PRO A 198 -6.91 9.07 1.86
CA PRO A 198 -6.65 8.81 0.45
C PRO A 198 -5.50 9.66 -0.12
N VAL A 199 -5.44 10.96 0.18
CA VAL A 199 -4.33 11.84 -0.22
C VAL A 199 -3.02 11.40 0.43
N ASP A 200 -3.02 11.02 1.71
CA ASP A 200 -1.82 10.47 2.37
C ASP A 200 -1.32 9.20 1.70
N GLY A 201 -2.24 8.30 1.36
CA GLY A 201 -1.95 7.06 0.65
C GLY A 201 -1.31 7.33 -0.71
N LEU A 202 -1.86 8.27 -1.48
CA LEU A 202 -1.33 8.67 -2.78
C LEU A 202 0.09 9.28 -2.69
N ILE A 203 0.33 10.10 -1.68
CA ILE A 203 1.66 10.69 -1.44
C ILE A 203 2.66 9.59 -1.05
N LEU A 204 2.28 8.69 -0.14
CA LEU A 204 3.09 7.53 0.24
C LEU A 204 3.37 6.62 -0.94
N ALA A 205 2.39 6.43 -1.83
CA ALA A 205 2.52 5.69 -3.09
C ALA A 205 3.65 6.23 -3.95
N LEU A 206 3.56 7.52 -4.29
CA LEU A 206 4.50 8.18 -5.18
C LEU A 206 5.90 8.26 -4.57
N GLY A 207 5.99 8.40 -3.24
CA GLY A 207 7.25 8.28 -2.50
C GLY A 207 7.86 6.88 -2.58
N ALA A 208 7.06 5.83 -2.34
CA ALA A 208 7.51 4.43 -2.42
C ALA A 208 7.97 4.05 -3.84
N LEU A 209 7.30 4.59 -4.86
CA LEU A 209 7.64 4.46 -6.28
C LEU A 209 8.85 5.31 -6.70
N ARG A 210 9.35 6.19 -5.83
CA ARG A 210 10.40 7.16 -6.13
C ARG A 210 10.11 7.98 -7.38
N GLU A 211 8.91 8.54 -7.49
CA GLU A 211 8.48 9.35 -8.63
C GLU A 211 8.85 10.84 -8.45
N PRO A 212 9.96 11.36 -9.00
CA PRO A 212 10.41 12.73 -8.76
C PRO A 212 9.46 13.78 -9.33
N ARG A 213 8.66 13.46 -10.37
CA ARG A 213 7.71 14.41 -10.97
C ARG A 213 6.60 14.82 -10.00
N CYS A 214 6.43 14.12 -8.88
CA CYS A 214 5.45 14.49 -7.86
C CYS A 214 5.88 15.70 -7.00
N LEU A 215 7.17 16.07 -6.97
CA LEU A 215 7.71 17.11 -6.09
C LEU A 215 7.00 18.48 -6.19
N PRO A 216 6.67 19.02 -7.39
CA PRO A 216 5.93 20.28 -7.49
C PRO A 216 4.54 20.19 -6.85
N HIS A 217 3.87 19.03 -6.97
CA HIS A 217 2.56 18.80 -6.36
C HIS A 217 2.66 18.63 -4.85
N LEU A 218 3.69 17.93 -4.35
CA LEU A 218 3.97 17.83 -2.91
C LEU A 218 4.27 19.19 -2.30
N SER A 219 5.07 20.03 -2.97
CA SER A 219 5.36 21.41 -2.54
C SER A 219 4.08 22.25 -2.44
N ARG A 220 3.20 22.18 -3.45
CA ARG A 220 1.90 22.85 -3.46
C ARG A 220 0.99 22.41 -2.29
N LEU A 221 0.96 21.12 -1.96
CA LEU A 221 0.18 20.60 -0.84
C LEU A 221 0.80 20.97 0.51
N ALA A 222 2.14 20.96 0.61
CA ALA A 222 2.88 21.36 1.81
C ALA A 222 2.61 22.82 2.19
N ALA A 223 2.50 23.72 1.20
CA ALA A 223 2.21 25.13 1.41
C ALA A 223 0.84 25.41 2.09
N ARG A 224 0.00 24.38 2.24
CA ARG A 224 -1.32 24.46 2.87
C ARG A 224 -1.39 23.77 4.22
N LEU A 225 -0.27 23.24 4.69
CA LEU A 225 -0.15 22.68 6.03
C LEU A 225 0.14 23.78 7.04
N ASP A 226 -0.35 23.59 8.25
CA ASP A 226 -0.19 24.48 9.39
C ASP A 226 -0.08 23.68 10.70
N ALA A 227 -0.09 24.40 11.83
CA ALA A 227 0.09 23.80 13.15
C ALA A 227 -1.09 22.90 13.58
N GLU A 228 -2.26 23.07 12.97
CA GLU A 228 -3.49 22.33 13.28
C GLU A 228 -3.72 21.17 12.30
N SER A 229 -2.93 21.10 11.24
CA SER A 229 -3.01 20.05 10.24
C SER A 229 -2.78 18.66 10.86
N PRO A 230 -3.57 17.64 10.44
CA PRO A 230 -3.42 16.27 10.91
C PRO A 230 -1.98 15.76 10.81
N LEU A 231 -1.51 15.12 11.88
CA LEU A 231 -0.17 14.53 11.92
C LEU A 231 0.04 13.47 10.81
N SER A 232 -1.02 12.81 10.34
CA SER A 232 -0.96 11.86 9.22
C SER A 232 -0.45 12.52 7.93
N HIS A 233 -0.93 13.73 7.60
CA HIS A 233 -0.51 14.50 6.42
C HIS A 233 0.96 14.89 6.47
N ILE A 234 1.41 15.34 7.64
CA ILE A 234 2.79 15.75 7.82
C ILE A 234 3.72 14.53 7.76
N ARG A 235 3.29 13.41 8.35
CA ARG A 235 4.05 12.15 8.31
C ARG A 235 4.08 11.51 6.93
N SER A 236 2.98 11.53 6.18
CA SER A 236 2.90 10.98 4.83
C SER A 236 3.83 11.75 3.89
N LEU A 237 3.76 13.08 3.92
CA LEU A 237 4.63 13.97 3.18
C LEU A 237 6.11 13.77 3.51
N ALA A 238 6.48 13.81 4.80
CA ALA A 238 7.86 13.63 5.24
C ALA A 238 8.42 12.26 4.80
N ARG A 239 7.63 11.18 4.95
CA ARG A 239 8.04 9.84 4.51
C ARG A 239 8.19 9.74 3.00
N ALA A 240 7.30 10.37 2.23
CA ALA A 240 7.38 10.35 0.77
C ALA A 240 8.63 11.10 0.28
N LEU A 241 8.91 12.28 0.83
CA LEU A 241 10.12 13.05 0.52
C LEU A 241 11.39 12.24 0.87
N GLU A 242 11.44 11.63 2.06
CA GLU A 242 12.55 10.73 2.44
C GLU A 242 12.73 9.57 1.45
N ALA A 243 11.64 8.95 1.00
CA ALA A 243 11.69 7.82 0.09
C ALA A 243 12.16 8.22 -1.32
N LEU A 244 11.79 9.41 -1.79
CA LEU A 244 12.26 10.01 -3.04
C LEU A 244 13.78 10.25 -3.00
N GLY A 245 14.30 10.75 -1.88
CA GLY A 245 15.72 11.03 -1.70
C GLY A 245 16.25 12.20 -2.56
N ASP A 246 15.36 13.00 -3.15
CA ASP A 246 15.73 14.18 -3.95
C ASP A 246 16.06 15.37 -3.01
N PRO A 247 17.27 15.97 -3.09
CA PRO A 247 17.67 17.07 -2.22
C PRO A 247 16.72 18.29 -2.26
N SER A 248 15.99 18.51 -3.34
CA SER A 248 14.99 19.59 -3.42
C SER A 248 13.83 19.42 -2.42
N GLY A 249 13.60 18.19 -1.95
CA GLY A 249 12.67 17.90 -0.86
C GLY A 249 13.08 18.58 0.46
N ALA A 250 14.37 18.82 0.68
CA ALA A 250 14.87 19.51 1.87
C ALA A 250 14.26 20.92 1.99
N THR A 251 14.12 21.64 0.87
CA THR A 251 13.50 22.98 0.85
C THR A 251 12.06 22.95 1.33
N ILE A 252 11.28 21.93 0.96
CA ILE A 252 9.89 21.76 1.40
C ILE A 252 9.85 21.53 2.92
N VAL A 253 10.71 20.65 3.43
CA VAL A 253 10.75 20.33 4.86
C VAL A 253 11.23 21.51 5.70
N THR A 254 12.25 22.25 5.24
CA THR A 254 12.75 23.47 5.89
C THR A 254 11.65 24.53 5.96
N ALA A 255 10.89 24.74 4.87
CA ALA A 255 9.77 25.67 4.86
C ALA A 255 8.70 25.30 5.90
N LEU A 256 8.35 24.01 6.02
CA LEU A 256 7.41 23.53 7.04
C LEU A 256 7.94 23.75 8.47
N LEU A 257 9.20 23.42 8.73
CA LEU A 257 9.83 23.66 10.04
C LEU A 257 9.91 25.16 10.38
N GLY A 258 9.90 26.04 9.39
CA GLY A 258 9.83 27.49 9.56
C GLY A 258 8.44 28.02 9.95
N LEU A 259 7.38 27.20 9.85
CA LEU A 259 6.02 27.64 10.18
C LEU A 259 5.82 27.85 11.69
N PRO A 260 4.97 28.80 12.10
CA PRO A 260 4.62 28.99 13.50
C PRO A 260 4.12 27.69 14.14
N GLY A 261 4.68 27.35 15.31
CA GLY A 261 4.31 26.16 16.07
C GLY A 261 4.95 24.85 15.60
N PHE A 262 5.80 24.83 14.57
CA PHE A 262 6.46 23.59 14.13
C PHE A 262 7.73 23.23 14.92
N ARG A 263 8.29 24.19 15.66
CA ARG A 263 9.56 24.04 16.39
C ARG A 263 9.47 24.28 17.89
N GLY A 264 10.50 23.83 18.59
CA GLY A 264 10.72 24.10 20.01
C GLY A 264 9.92 23.18 20.93
N HIS A 265 9.62 21.96 20.48
CA HIS A 265 8.86 20.99 21.27
C HIS A 265 9.75 20.02 22.05
N ALA A 266 11.08 20.11 21.92
CA ALA A 266 12.03 19.34 22.72
C ALA A 266 11.91 19.70 24.21
N LEU A 267 11.90 18.69 25.07
CA LEU A 267 11.67 18.85 26.51
C LEU A 267 12.94 18.60 27.30
N HIS A 268 13.58 19.65 27.83
CA HIS A 268 14.86 19.54 28.55
C HIS A 268 14.72 19.53 30.09
N SER A 269 13.58 19.97 30.60
CA SER A 269 13.29 20.05 32.04
C SER A 269 12.17 19.10 32.45
N ILE A 270 12.14 18.78 33.74
CA ILE A 270 10.99 18.08 34.33
C ILE A 270 9.86 19.10 34.41
N VAL A 271 8.71 18.75 33.83
CA VAL A 271 7.49 19.58 33.86
C VAL A 271 6.35 18.81 34.49
N PRO A 272 5.39 19.48 35.14
CA PRO A 272 4.16 18.85 35.58
C PRO A 272 3.43 18.23 34.38
N LEU A 273 3.17 16.92 34.45
CA LEU A 273 2.42 16.19 33.42
C LEU A 273 0.95 16.09 33.78
N HIS A 274 0.64 16.07 35.07
CA HIS A 274 -0.72 16.05 35.60
C HIS A 274 -1.07 17.43 36.13
N ASP A 275 -1.42 18.33 35.20
CA ASP A 275 -2.42 19.37 35.39
C ASP A 275 -2.60 20.12 34.07
N LYS A 276 -3.71 20.84 33.95
CA LYS A 276 -3.85 21.84 32.89
C LYS A 276 -2.63 22.77 32.98
N PRO A 277 -1.93 23.03 31.85
CA PRO A 277 -2.53 23.07 30.52
C PRO A 277 -2.16 21.81 29.71
N MET A 278 -3.20 21.15 29.18
CA MET A 278 -3.16 19.86 28.44
C MET A 278 -2.17 19.88 27.27
N GLU A 279 -1.86 21.07 26.77
CA GLU A 279 -0.87 21.40 25.75
C GLU A 279 0.52 20.82 26.05
N ARG A 280 0.93 20.74 27.33
CA ARG A 280 2.23 20.15 27.72
C ARG A 280 2.28 18.63 27.61
N ARG A 281 1.12 17.96 27.52
CA ARG A 281 1.01 16.53 27.18
C ARG A 281 0.91 16.27 25.68
N ARG A 282 0.67 17.30 24.86
CA ARG A 282 0.35 17.10 23.44
C ARG A 282 1.54 16.46 22.73
N ARG A 283 1.30 15.26 22.23
CA ARG A 283 2.28 14.44 21.49
C ARG A 283 2.46 14.94 20.06
N LEU A 284 1.54 15.76 19.55
CA LEU A 284 1.50 16.17 18.16
C LEU A 284 2.69 17.04 17.76
N GLY A 285 2.95 18.13 18.49
CA GLY A 285 4.08 19.04 18.25
C GLY A 285 5.43 18.32 18.17
N PRO A 286 5.85 17.57 19.20
CA PRO A 286 7.13 16.87 19.18
C PRO A 286 7.22 15.77 18.12
N LEU A 287 6.13 15.02 17.86
CA LEU A 287 6.12 14.01 16.81
C LEU A 287 6.20 14.61 15.40
N ARG A 288 5.57 15.77 15.18
CA ARG A 288 5.68 16.53 13.94
C ARG A 288 7.11 17.00 13.72
N GLU A 289 7.66 17.70 14.71
CA GLU A 289 8.99 18.31 14.62
C GLU A 289 10.07 17.25 14.37
N ILE A 290 10.09 16.17 15.16
CA ILE A 290 11.14 15.15 15.04
C ILE A 290 11.04 14.35 13.73
N VAL A 291 9.84 14.15 13.18
CA VAL A 291 9.64 13.47 11.89
C VAL A 291 10.16 14.34 10.75
N LEU A 292 9.88 15.64 10.77
CA LEU A 292 10.40 16.58 9.78
C LEU A 292 11.91 16.76 9.91
N ALA A 293 12.45 16.87 11.13
CA ALA A 293 13.90 16.98 11.36
C ALA A 293 14.65 15.74 10.83
N ARG A 294 14.10 14.54 11.05
CA ARG A 294 14.63 13.31 10.45
C ARG A 294 14.60 13.35 8.92
N ALA A 295 13.47 13.78 8.34
CA ALA A 295 13.34 13.87 6.89
C ALA A 295 14.38 14.82 6.30
N LEU A 296 14.51 16.01 6.87
CA LEU A 296 15.51 17.00 6.47
C LEU A 296 16.93 16.46 6.57
N TYR A 297 17.27 15.82 7.69
CA TYR A 297 18.57 15.18 7.90
C TYR A 297 18.91 14.14 6.82
N ARG A 298 17.92 13.32 6.43
CA ARG A 298 18.09 12.28 5.40
C ARG A 298 18.12 12.83 3.97
N LEU A 299 17.60 14.03 3.75
CA LEU A 299 17.60 14.73 2.47
C LEU A 299 18.89 15.54 2.23
N GLY A 300 19.86 15.44 3.14
CA GLY A 300 21.18 16.06 3.02
C GLY A 300 21.38 17.28 3.92
N ASP A 301 20.31 17.87 4.46
CA ASP A 301 20.34 18.93 5.47
C ASP A 301 21.34 20.07 5.16
N PRO A 302 21.12 20.82 4.07
CA PRO A 302 22.10 21.76 3.53
C PRO A 302 22.54 22.83 4.53
N ASP A 303 21.65 23.22 5.45
CA ASP A 303 21.91 24.25 6.46
C ASP A 303 22.20 23.68 7.86
N GLY A 304 22.29 22.34 8.00
CA GLY A 304 22.52 21.65 9.28
C GLY A 304 21.36 21.73 10.29
N PHE A 305 20.19 22.18 9.83
CA PHE A 305 19.03 22.49 10.64
C PHE A 305 18.32 21.24 11.19
N GLY A 306 18.20 20.21 10.37
CA GLY A 306 17.68 18.92 10.80
C GLY A 306 18.56 18.30 11.90
N ARG A 307 19.89 18.37 11.72
CA ARG A 307 20.88 17.91 12.70
C ARG A 307 20.80 18.69 14.00
N GLU A 308 20.62 20.00 13.95
CA GLU A 308 20.45 20.85 15.14
C GLU A 308 19.25 20.36 15.97
N ILE A 309 18.07 20.28 15.34
CA ILE A 309 16.83 19.83 16.01
C ILE A 309 17.00 18.42 16.56
N LEU A 310 17.56 17.48 15.79
CA LEU A 310 17.82 16.12 16.28
C LEU A 310 18.78 16.11 17.48
N SER A 311 19.77 16.99 17.51
CA SER A 311 20.73 17.12 18.61
C SER A 311 20.09 17.72 19.87
N GLU A 312 19.09 18.58 19.73
CA GLU A 312 18.23 18.99 20.84
C GLU A 312 17.45 17.79 21.38
N TYR A 313 16.78 17.04 20.49
CA TYR A 313 16.01 15.86 20.88
C TYR A 313 16.85 14.74 21.52
N GLN A 314 18.15 14.60 21.21
CA GLN A 314 19.04 13.68 21.94
C GLN A 314 19.08 13.94 23.46
N ARG A 315 18.82 15.18 23.88
CA ARG A 315 18.77 15.62 25.29
C ARG A 315 17.34 15.71 25.82
N ASP A 316 16.36 15.20 25.09
CA ASP A 316 14.95 15.21 25.50
C ASP A 316 14.72 14.28 26.70
N ARG A 317 13.92 14.73 27.67
CA ARG A 317 13.54 13.94 28.86
C ARG A 317 12.61 12.78 28.52
N ARG A 318 11.93 12.82 27.37
CA ARG A 318 11.11 11.73 26.85
C ARG A 318 12.02 10.76 26.11
N GLY A 319 12.39 9.68 26.80
CA GLY A 319 13.39 8.71 26.31
C GLY A 319 13.13 8.17 24.89
N LEU A 320 11.88 7.98 24.47
CA LEU A 320 11.56 7.51 23.11
C LEU A 320 12.01 8.50 22.02
N LEU A 321 11.87 9.81 22.25
CA LEU A 321 12.30 10.83 21.28
C LEU A 321 13.83 10.95 21.27
N ALA A 322 14.46 10.90 22.44
CA ALA A 322 15.93 10.91 22.54
C ALA A 322 16.58 9.70 21.88
N GLN A 323 16.02 8.51 22.08
CA GLN A 323 16.46 7.28 21.41
C GLN A 323 16.28 7.38 19.90
N HIS A 324 15.13 7.90 19.43
CA HIS A 324 14.88 8.08 18.01
C HIS A 324 15.90 9.02 17.36
N ALA A 325 16.10 10.21 17.93
CA ALA A 325 17.06 11.17 17.41
C ALA A 325 18.50 10.63 17.41
N THR A 326 18.89 9.92 18.48
CA THR A 326 20.19 9.24 18.56
C THR A 326 20.34 8.19 17.45
N ALA A 327 19.31 7.39 17.19
CA ALA A 327 19.35 6.35 16.16
C ALA A 327 19.45 6.97 14.75
N VAL A 328 18.73 8.04 14.48
CA VAL A 328 18.76 8.76 13.18
C VAL A 328 20.16 9.32 12.92
N LEU A 329 20.74 10.03 13.88
CA LEU A 329 22.07 10.63 13.72
C LEU A 329 23.17 9.56 13.55
N ARG A 330 23.09 8.45 14.29
CA ARG A 330 24.02 7.31 14.12
C ARG A 330 23.91 6.63 12.75
N GLN A 331 22.71 6.56 12.16
CA GLN A 331 22.53 6.00 10.82
C GLN A 331 23.12 6.91 9.74
N GLY A 332 22.97 8.24 9.85
CA GLY A 332 23.54 9.20 8.89
C GLY A 332 25.07 9.12 8.80
N LEU A 333 25.73 8.96 9.96
CA LEU A 333 27.18 8.71 10.06
C LEU A 333 27.65 7.45 9.31
N ARG A 334 26.78 6.43 9.15
CA ARG A 334 27.10 5.19 8.41
C ARG A 334 26.84 5.31 6.91
N LEU A 335 26.01 6.25 6.48
CA LEU A 335 25.60 6.44 5.08
C LEU A 335 26.41 7.54 4.36
N GLY A 336 27.45 8.10 4.99
CA GLY A 336 28.30 9.10 4.36
C GLY A 336 27.65 10.48 4.20
N VAL A 337 26.62 10.79 5.00
CA VAL A 337 26.18 12.19 5.19
C VAL A 337 27.28 12.86 6.02
N THR A 338 28.30 13.39 5.35
CA THR A 338 29.56 13.80 5.98
C THR A 338 29.39 15.03 6.87
N ASP A 339 29.97 14.92 8.06
CA ASP A 339 30.16 16.00 9.04
C ASP A 339 31.30 16.92 8.57
N ASP A 340 30.99 18.15 8.19
CA ASP A 340 32.02 19.15 7.84
C ASP A 340 32.49 19.97 9.06
N THR A 341 32.19 19.52 10.30
CA THR A 341 32.49 20.27 11.52
C THR A 341 33.48 19.62 12.50
N LEU A 342 34.33 18.69 12.05
CA LEU A 342 35.40 18.12 12.89
C LEU A 342 36.81 18.18 12.25
N ARG A 343 37.14 19.33 11.64
CA ARG A 343 38.54 19.70 11.33
C ARG A 343 38.89 21.07 11.88
N THR A 344 39.20 21.12 13.18
CA THR A 344 40.24 21.99 13.77
C THR A 344 40.65 21.40 15.11
#